data_AF-A0A239ELD9-F1
#
_entry.id   AF-A0A239ELD9-F1
#
_cell.length_a   1.000
_cell.length_b   1.000
_cell.length_c   1.000
_cell.angle_alpha   90.00
_cell.angle_beta   90.00
_cell.angle_gamma   90.00
#
_symmetry.space_group_name_H-M   'P 1'
#
loop_
_entity.id
_entity.type
_entity.pdbx_description
1 polymer ?
#
loop_
_entity_poly.entity_id
_entity_poly.type
_entity_poly.pdbx_seq_one_letter_code
_entity_poly.pdbx_strand_id
1 'polypeptide(L)' 'MTTEEIQSQITELESKLTGDMFNDMEIKDKIHNLKMKANGTRPMNSEIECVGCGS' A
#
# COMPACT_ATOMS: atom_id res chain seq x y z
N MET A 1 -14.44 -5.45 8.77
CA MET A 1 -12.97 -5.57 8.78
C MET A 1 -12.44 -4.70 9.92
N THR A 2 -12.09 -5.36 11.00
CA THR A 2 -11.37 -4.81 12.14
C THR A 2 -9.88 -4.67 11.81
N THR A 3 -9.15 -3.86 12.57
CA THR A 3 -7.71 -3.64 12.37
C THR A 3 -6.91 -4.96 12.45
N GLU A 4 -7.35 -5.88 13.30
CA GLU A 4 -6.74 -7.20 13.49
C GLU A 4 -6.88 -8.09 12.24
N GLU A 5 -8.07 -8.10 11.62
CA GLU A 5 -8.31 -8.81 10.35
C GLU A 5 -7.45 -8.25 9.20
N ILE A 6 -7.20 -6.94 9.20
CA ILE A 6 -6.37 -6.29 8.19
C ILE A 6 -4.90 -6.66 8.38
N GLN A 7 -4.41 -6.67 9.62
CA GLN A 7 -3.05 -7.13 9.93
C GLN A 7 -2.83 -8.59 9.54
N SER A 8 -3.79 -9.48 9.84
CA SER A 8 -3.69 -10.88 9.44
C SER A 8 -3.56 -11.06 7.93
N GLN A 9 -4.32 -10.28 7.14
CA GLN A 9 -4.23 -10.31 5.68
C GLN A 9 -2.91 -9.73 5.16
N ILE A 10 -2.40 -8.66 5.78
CA ILE A 10 -1.08 -8.12 5.46
C ILE A 10 0.00 -9.18 5.68
N THR A 11 -0.02 -9.89 6.81
CA THR A 11 0.96 -10.94 7.11
C THR A 11 0.87 -12.11 6.12
N GLU A 12 -0.35 -12.51 5.75
CA GLU A 12 -0.53 -13.57 4.75
C GLU A 12 0.00 -13.15 3.37
N LEU A 13 -0.22 -11.90 2.97
CA LEU A 13 0.30 -11.34 1.73
C LEU A 13 1.82 -11.18 1.77
N GLU A 14 2.39 -10.73 2.90
CA GLU A 14 3.84 -10.62 3.10
C GLU A 14 4.51 -11.99 3.02
N SER A 15 3.86 -13.06 3.48
CA SER A 15 4.37 -14.44 3.34
C SER A 15 4.33 -14.96 1.89
N LYS A 16 3.55 -14.33 1.01
CA LYS A 16 3.51 -14.67 -0.43
C LYS A 16 4.56 -13.90 -1.23
N LEU A 17 5.28 -12.96 -0.60
CA LEU A 17 6.37 -12.25 -1.25
C LEU A 17 7.49 -13.24 -1.56
N THR A 18 7.82 -13.31 -2.83
CA THR A 18 8.82 -14.22 -3.38
C THR A 18 10.20 -13.57 -3.45
N GLY A 19 10.27 -12.24 -3.27
CA GLY A 19 11.46 -11.44 -3.50
C GLY A 19 11.63 -11.02 -4.96
N ASP A 20 10.78 -11.53 -5.86
CA ASP A 20 10.75 -11.13 -7.26
C ASP A 20 9.92 -9.85 -7.42
N MET A 21 10.58 -8.76 -7.81
CA MET A 21 9.97 -7.43 -7.86
C MET A 21 8.72 -7.35 -8.75
N PHE A 22 8.64 -8.14 -9.83
CA PHE A 22 7.50 -8.13 -10.73
C PHE A 22 6.30 -8.87 -10.15
N ASN A 23 6.53 -10.06 -9.58
CA ASN A 23 5.47 -10.85 -8.94
C ASN A 23 5.00 -10.20 -7.62
N ASP A 24 5.92 -9.57 -6.90
CA ASP A 24 5.64 -8.93 -5.62
C ASP A 24 4.95 -7.56 -5.78
N MET A 25 4.95 -6.95 -6.98
CA MET A 25 4.36 -5.62 -7.21
C MET A 25 2.87 -5.60 -6.85
N GLU A 26 2.12 -6.60 -7.29
CA GLU A 26 0.68 -6.70 -7.04
C GLU A 26 0.37 -6.98 -5.56
N ILE A 27 1.20 -7.82 -4.92
CA ILE A 27 1.09 -8.16 -3.50
C ILE A 27 1.40 -6.93 -2.63
N LYS A 28 2.45 -6.18 -2.97
CA LYS A 28 2.84 -4.95 -2.28
C LYS A 28 1.79 -3.86 -2.41
N ASP A 29 1.15 -3.71 -3.57
CA ASP A 29 0.05 -2.76 -3.75
C ASP A 29 -1.15 -3.10 -2.84
N LYS A 30 -1.52 -4.39 -2.78
CA LYS A 30 -2.56 -4.88 -1.88
C LYS A 30 -2.22 -4.63 -0.41
N ILE A 31 -0.99 -4.92 0.01
CA ILE A 31 -0.50 -4.66 1.37
C ILE A 31 -0.57 -3.15 1.68
N HIS A 32 -0.16 -2.29 0.75
CA HIS A 32 -0.17 -0.85 0.93
C HIS A 32 -1.60 -0.32 1.15
N ASN A 33 -2.55 -0.75 0.31
CA ASN A 33 -3.97 -0.42 0.45
C ASN A 33 -4.56 -0.89 1.79
N LEU A 34 -4.19 -2.09 2.23
CA LEU A 34 -4.61 -2.62 3.54
C LEU A 34 -3.99 -1.82 4.69
N LYS A 35 -2.68 -1.48 4.62
CA LYS A 35 -2.00 -0.64 5.62
C LYS A 35 -2.63 0.76 5.71
N MET A 36 -3.07 1.33 4.58
CA MET A 36 -3.81 2.60 4.55
C MET A 36 -5.16 2.48 5.25
N LYS A 37 -5.93 1.43 4.98
CA LYS A 37 -7.22 1.17 5.65
C LYS A 37 -7.05 0.95 7.16
N ALA A 38 -6.00 0.23 7.58
CA ALA A 38 -5.71 -0.02 8.99
C ALA A 38 -5.29 1.24 9.76
N ASN A 39 -4.44 2.08 9.17
CA ASN A 39 -3.96 3.30 9.83
C ASN A 39 -4.92 4.48 9.69
N GLY A 40 -5.94 4.39 8.83
CA GLY A 40 -6.84 5.51 8.53
C GLY A 40 -6.13 6.69 7.87
N THR A 41 -4.87 6.54 7.48
CA THR A 41 -4.10 7.55 6.74
C THR A 41 -4.65 7.60 5.32
N ARG A 42 -5.47 8.63 5.07
CA ARG A 42 -5.77 9.09 3.71
C ARG A 42 -4.46 9.14 2.91
N PRO A 43 -4.48 8.77 1.61
CA PRO A 43 -3.32 9.01 0.76
C PRO A 43 -2.94 10.47 0.97
N MET A 44 -1.67 10.66 1.34
CA MET A 44 -1.02 11.96 1.46
C MET A 44 -1.57 12.83 0.34
N ASN A 45 -2.20 13.94 0.73
CA ASN A 45 -2.99 14.82 -0.12
C ASN A 45 -2.59 14.70 -1.59
N SER A 46 -3.56 14.39 -2.45
CA SER A 46 -3.50 14.80 -3.86
C SER A 46 -3.49 16.33 -3.92
N GLU A 47 -2.41 16.91 -3.42
CA GLU A 47 -1.78 18.18 -3.75
C GLU A 47 -0.42 17.79 -4.35
N ILE A 48 -0.42 16.82 -5.27
CA ILE A 48 0.52 16.93 -6.38
C ILE A 48 -0.03 18.10 -7.20
N GLU A 49 0.17 19.32 -6.71
CA GLU A 49 0.43 20.41 -7.62
C GLU A 49 1.70 19.98 -8.33
N CYS A 50 1.52 19.36 -9.49
CA CYS A 50 2.50 19.40 -10.54
C CYS A 50 2.61 20.88 -10.94
N VAL A 51 3.22 21.68 -10.05
CA VAL A 51 3.81 22.95 -10.44
C VAL A 51 4.97 22.50 -11.31
N GLY A 52 4.72 22.44 -12.61
CA GLY A 52 5.75 22.35 -13.62
C GLY A 52 6.70 23.53 -13.42
N CYS A 53 7.68 23.35 -12.55
CA CYS A 53 8.90 24.11 -12.52
C CYS A 53 9.70 23.62 -13.73
N GLY A 54 9.53 24.30 -14.86
CA GLY A 54 10.27 23.97 -16.08
C GLY A 54 9.67 24.61 -17.33
N SER A 55 9.60 25.94 -17.32
CA SER A 55 9.71 26.88 -18.46
C SER A 55 8.91 26.64 -19.74
#